data_AF-A0A3P8M3Q7-F1
#
_entry.id   AF-A0A3P8M3Q7-F1
#
_cell.length_a   1.000
_cell.length_b   1.000
_cell.length_c   1.000
_cell.angle_alpha   90.00
_cell.angle_beta   90.00
_cell.angle_gamma   90.00
#
_symmetry.space_group_name_H-M   'P 1'
#
loop_
_entity.id
_entity.type
_entity.pdbx_description
1 polymer ?
#
loop_
_entity_poly.entity_id
_entity_poly.type
_entity_poly.pdbx_seq_one_letter_code
_entity_poly.pdbx_strand_id
1 'polypeptide(L)'
;MRAAGCVVNDYADRKFDGHVKRTARRPLPSGDVTEKEARVLFAVLVVLSFLLVLTLNTMTILLSVAALALAWVYPFMKRYTHLPQVVLGAAFGWSIPMAFSAVSESLPLSCWLMFLANILWAVAYDTQYAMVDRDDDLKIGIKSTAILFGEKRPPDYRHAADRGAGLNGGGRLAERTGLGILLVAVYRGGAVFLAAEADFPS
;
A
#
# COMPACT_ATOMS: atom_id res chain seq x y z
N MET A 1 11.43 -11.74 -2.37
CA MET A 1 10.34 -11.58 -1.37
C MET A 1 9.02 -10.98 -1.88
N ARG A 2 8.97 -10.01 -2.81
CA ARG A 2 7.68 -9.41 -3.26
C ARG A 2 6.68 -10.43 -3.82
N ALA A 3 7.16 -11.36 -4.67
CA ALA A 3 6.34 -12.42 -5.24
C ALA A 3 5.73 -13.33 -4.15
N ALA A 4 6.51 -13.74 -3.16
CA ALA A 4 6.00 -14.51 -2.02
C ALA A 4 4.93 -13.73 -1.24
N GLY A 5 5.13 -12.41 -1.06
CA GLY A 5 4.16 -11.50 -0.47
C GLY A 5 2.83 -11.44 -1.23
N CYS A 6 2.86 -11.41 -2.56
CA CYS A 6 1.63 -11.47 -3.37
C CYS A 6 0.93 -12.82 -3.22
N VAL A 7 1.67 -13.93 -3.30
CA VAL A 7 1.09 -15.28 -3.17
C VAL A 7 0.42 -15.49 -1.81
N VAL A 8 1.04 -15.07 -0.71
CA VAL A 8 0.44 -15.20 0.63
C VAL A 8 -0.74 -14.25 0.82
N ASN A 9 -0.71 -13.05 0.22
CA ASN A 9 -1.84 -12.13 0.25
C ASN A 9 -3.05 -12.74 -0.48
N ASP A 10 -2.85 -13.23 -1.70
CA ASP A 10 -3.92 -13.88 -2.47
C ASP A 10 -4.43 -15.14 -1.77
N TYR A 11 -3.53 -15.91 -1.12
CA TYR A 11 -3.92 -17.06 -0.31
C TYR A 11 -4.78 -16.67 0.90
N ALA A 12 -4.45 -15.58 1.59
CA ALA A 12 -5.22 -15.07 2.72
C ALA A 12 -6.59 -14.52 2.29
N ASP A 13 -6.65 -13.83 1.15
CA ASP A 13 -7.85 -13.15 0.66
C ASP A 13 -8.79 -14.08 -0.15
N ARG A 14 -8.36 -15.30 -0.49
CA ARG A 14 -9.09 -16.23 -1.40
C ARG A 14 -10.58 -16.46 -1.09
N LYS A 15 -10.97 -16.43 0.19
CA LYS A 15 -12.38 -16.64 0.60
C LYS A 15 -13.22 -15.38 0.44
N PHE A 16 -12.59 -14.21 0.44
CA PHE A 16 -13.22 -12.90 0.29
C PHE A 16 -13.25 -12.48 -1.18
N ASP A 17 -12.15 -12.71 -1.91
CA ASP A 17 -11.99 -12.28 -3.30
C ASP A 17 -13.05 -12.89 -4.24
N GLY A 18 -13.53 -14.11 -3.98
CA GLY A 18 -14.61 -14.72 -4.76
C GLY A 18 -15.95 -13.97 -4.69
N HIS A 19 -16.16 -13.16 -3.65
CA HIS A 19 -17.40 -12.40 -3.43
C HIS A 19 -17.34 -10.97 -4.01
N VAL A 20 -16.17 -10.52 -4.46
CA VAL A 20 -15.95 -9.15 -4.98
C VAL A 20 -15.84 -9.21 -6.51
N LYS A 21 -16.74 -8.51 -7.22
CA LYS A 21 -16.79 -8.53 -8.70
C LYS A 21 -15.44 -8.26 -9.37
N ARG A 22 -14.61 -7.40 -8.78
CA ARG A 22 -13.26 -7.05 -9.29
C ARG A 22 -12.26 -8.20 -9.14
N THR A 23 -12.31 -8.96 -8.04
CA THR A 23 -11.30 -9.98 -7.70
C THR A 23 -11.79 -11.41 -7.86
N ALA A 24 -13.05 -11.61 -8.26
CA ALA A 24 -13.65 -12.92 -8.50
C ALA A 24 -12.94 -13.76 -9.60
N ARG A 25 -12.19 -13.11 -10.51
CA ARG A 25 -11.40 -13.79 -11.56
C ARG A 25 -9.94 -14.01 -11.18
N ARG A 26 -9.54 -13.75 -9.92
CA ARG A 26 -8.16 -14.03 -9.49
C ARG A 26 -7.91 -15.54 -9.49
N PRO A 27 -6.66 -16.00 -9.71
CA PRO A 27 -6.36 -17.42 -9.94
C PRO A 27 -6.80 -18.38 -8.83
N LEU A 28 -6.78 -17.92 -7.57
CA LEU A 28 -7.20 -18.73 -6.42
C LEU A 28 -8.73 -18.82 -6.29
N PRO A 29 -9.49 -17.70 -6.31
CA PRO A 29 -10.96 -17.73 -6.35
C PRO A 29 -11.57 -18.40 -7.58
N SER A 30 -10.96 -18.27 -8.77
CA SER A 30 -11.44 -18.88 -10.02
C SER A 30 -11.18 -20.39 -10.10
N GLY A 31 -10.30 -20.92 -9.23
CA GLY A 31 -9.89 -22.33 -9.24
C GLY A 31 -8.81 -22.66 -10.27
N ASP A 32 -8.25 -21.66 -10.97
CA ASP A 32 -7.15 -21.85 -11.92
C ASP A 32 -5.86 -22.32 -11.21
N VAL A 33 -5.71 -21.98 -9.93
CA VAL A 33 -4.59 -22.41 -9.06
C VAL A 33 -5.14 -23.00 -7.77
N THR A 34 -4.63 -24.17 -7.40
CA THR A 34 -5.02 -24.83 -6.15
C THR A 34 -4.34 -24.21 -4.93
N GLU A 35 -4.98 -24.33 -3.77
CA GLU A 35 -4.39 -23.93 -2.48
C GLU A 35 -3.05 -24.63 -2.18
N LYS A 36 -2.84 -25.83 -2.72
CA LYS A 36 -1.60 -26.58 -2.54
C LYS A 36 -0.47 -25.98 -3.37
N GLU A 37 -0.74 -25.66 -4.64
CA GLU A 37 0.22 -24.99 -5.53
C GLU A 37 0.63 -23.62 -5.00
N ALA A 38 -0.32 -22.81 -4.52
CA ALA A 38 0.00 -21.51 -3.92
C ALA A 38 0.92 -21.64 -2.70
N ARG A 39 0.68 -22.62 -1.81
CA ARG A 39 1.53 -22.86 -0.64
C ARG A 39 2.93 -23.36 -1.02
N VAL A 40 3.02 -24.24 -2.01
CA VAL A 40 4.31 -24.74 -2.53
C VAL A 40 5.11 -23.59 -3.17
N LEU A 41 4.46 -22.80 -4.03
CA LEU A 41 5.08 -21.64 -4.67
C LEU A 41 5.57 -20.63 -3.63
N PHE A 42 4.76 -20.33 -2.61
CA PHE A 42 5.16 -19.48 -1.50
C PHE A 42 6.42 -20.01 -0.80
N ALA A 43 6.45 -21.29 -0.43
CA ALA A 43 7.59 -21.91 0.22
C ALA A 43 8.86 -21.84 -0.63
N VAL A 44 8.76 -22.17 -1.92
CA VAL A 44 9.88 -22.09 -2.88
C VAL A 44 10.41 -20.67 -2.97
N LEU A 45 9.54 -19.66 -3.13
CA LEU A 45 9.94 -18.27 -3.25
C LEU A 45 10.60 -17.74 -1.96
N VAL A 46 10.14 -18.19 -0.79
CA VAL A 46 10.75 -17.84 0.51
C VAL A 46 12.14 -18.47 0.63
N VAL A 47 12.29 -19.77 0.33
CA VAL A 47 13.59 -20.47 0.39
C VAL A 47 14.58 -19.83 -0.58
N LEU A 48 14.19 -19.60 -1.83
CA LEU A 48 15.05 -18.94 -2.82
C LEU A 48 15.47 -17.53 -2.37
N SER A 49 14.51 -16.74 -1.87
CA SER A 49 14.82 -15.40 -1.36
C SER A 49 15.75 -15.45 -0.14
N PHE A 50 15.62 -16.45 0.73
CA PHE A 50 16.50 -16.65 1.87
C PHE A 50 17.93 -17.02 1.43
N LEU A 51 18.07 -17.96 0.49
CA LEU A 51 19.38 -18.34 -0.06
C LEU A 51 20.10 -17.15 -0.70
N LEU A 52 19.37 -16.27 -1.41
CA LEU A 52 19.94 -15.04 -1.98
C LEU A 52 20.38 -14.04 -0.91
N VAL A 53 19.66 -13.91 0.21
CA VAL A 53 20.08 -13.02 1.29
C VAL A 53 21.38 -13.51 1.95
N LEU A 54 21.58 -14.82 2.04
CA LEU A 54 22.82 -15.40 2.60
C LEU A 54 24.06 -15.10 1.76
N THR A 55 23.92 -14.68 0.49
CA THR A 55 25.05 -14.27 -0.35
C THR A 55 25.44 -12.80 -0.17
N LEU A 56 24.79 -12.07 0.74
CA LEU A 56 25.06 -10.65 1.02
C LEU A 56 25.86 -10.49 2.32
N ASN A 57 26.28 -9.25 2.62
CA ASN A 57 27.00 -8.94 3.85
C ASN A 57 26.15 -9.15 5.11
N THR A 58 26.82 -9.31 6.25
CA THR A 58 26.20 -9.57 7.55
C THR A 58 25.18 -8.48 7.94
N MET A 59 25.44 -7.22 7.60
CA MET A 59 24.51 -6.12 7.88
C MET A 59 23.17 -6.33 7.16
N THR A 60 23.20 -6.70 5.89
CA THR A 60 21.99 -6.96 5.09
C THR A 60 21.25 -8.20 5.59
N ILE A 61 21.98 -9.24 6.00
CA ILE A 61 21.39 -10.43 6.62
C ILE A 61 20.64 -10.07 7.90
N LEU A 62 21.24 -9.26 8.79
CA LEU A 62 20.58 -8.80 10.02
C LEU A 62 19.34 -7.95 9.72
N LEU A 63 19.42 -7.05 8.73
CA LEU A 63 18.27 -6.25 8.30
C LEU A 63 17.14 -7.10 7.69
N SER A 64 17.46 -8.23 7.07
CA SER A 64 16.46 -9.15 6.53
C SER A 64 15.58 -9.78 7.63
N VAL A 65 16.12 -9.98 8.83
CA VAL A 65 15.37 -10.46 10.00
C VAL A 65 14.34 -9.40 10.42
N ALA A 66 14.71 -8.12 10.43
CA ALA A 66 13.77 -7.02 10.66
C ALA A 66 12.70 -6.94 9.55
N ALA A 67 13.08 -7.17 8.29
CA ALA A 67 12.14 -7.24 7.17
C ALA A 67 11.10 -8.34 7.37
N LEU A 68 11.53 -9.53 7.82
CA LEU A 68 10.66 -10.66 8.12
C LEU A 68 9.70 -10.34 9.27
N ALA A 69 10.19 -9.69 10.33
CA ALA A 69 9.37 -9.27 11.45
C ALA A 69 8.28 -8.27 10.99
N LEU A 70 8.64 -7.25 10.19
CA LEU A 70 7.69 -6.30 9.62
C LEU A 70 6.63 -6.98 8.74
N ALA A 71 7.07 -7.91 7.87
CA ALA A 71 6.17 -8.66 7.01
C ALA A 71 5.19 -9.54 7.81
N TRP A 72 5.65 -10.10 8.94
CA TRP A 72 4.81 -10.91 9.83
C TRP A 72 3.82 -10.07 10.61
N VAL A 73 4.20 -8.88 11.06
CA VAL A 73 3.34 -7.96 11.81
C VAL A 73 2.26 -7.34 10.91
N TYR A 74 2.58 -7.02 9.66
CA TYR A 74 1.69 -6.29 8.74
C TYR A 74 0.23 -6.84 8.66
N PRO A 75 -0.01 -8.14 8.41
CA PRO A 75 -1.38 -8.68 8.31
C PRO A 75 -2.23 -8.46 9.56
N PHE A 76 -1.61 -8.43 10.74
CA PHE A 76 -2.30 -8.19 12.01
C PHE A 76 -2.69 -6.73 12.20
N MET A 77 -1.94 -5.79 11.60
CA MET A 77 -2.15 -4.36 11.81
C MET A 77 -3.47 -3.84 11.23
N LYS A 78 -4.06 -4.56 10.28
CA LYS A 78 -5.44 -4.30 9.81
C LYS A 78 -6.49 -4.46 10.91
N ARG A 79 -6.19 -5.22 11.99
CA ARG A 79 -7.11 -5.45 13.12
C ARG A 79 -6.91 -4.47 14.27
N TYR A 80 -5.71 -3.91 14.41
CA TYR A 80 -5.32 -3.10 15.57
C TYR A 80 -5.19 -1.60 15.26
N THR A 81 -5.07 -1.21 13.99
CA THR A 81 -4.80 0.18 13.62
C THR A 81 -5.75 0.70 12.55
N HIS A 82 -6.04 1.99 12.60
CA HIS A 82 -6.75 2.71 11.54
C HIS A 82 -5.82 3.15 10.39
N LEU A 83 -4.52 2.85 10.47
CA LEU A 83 -3.49 3.25 9.50
C LEU A 83 -2.62 2.03 9.08
N PRO A 84 -3.21 0.92 8.62
CA PRO A 84 -2.43 -0.25 8.18
C PRO A 84 -1.46 0.09 7.03
N GLN A 85 -1.74 1.17 6.30
CA GLN A 85 -0.97 1.70 5.18
C GLN A 85 0.45 2.11 5.58
N VAL A 86 0.65 2.61 6.81
CA VAL A 86 1.98 2.97 7.31
C VAL A 86 2.85 1.73 7.45
N VAL A 87 2.28 0.66 8.03
CA VAL A 87 2.99 -0.60 8.23
C VAL A 87 3.23 -1.30 6.89
N LEU A 88 2.27 -1.19 5.96
CA LEU A 88 2.46 -1.66 4.60
C LEU A 88 3.61 -0.96 3.88
N GLY A 89 3.63 0.37 3.95
CA GLY A 89 4.69 1.20 3.39
C GLY A 89 6.04 0.88 4.01
N ALA A 90 6.09 0.62 5.32
CA ALA A 90 7.31 0.21 6.02
C ALA A 90 7.77 -1.20 5.58
N ALA A 91 6.86 -2.16 5.47
CA ALA A 91 7.18 -3.53 5.08
C ALA A 91 7.70 -3.61 3.63
N PHE A 92 7.08 -2.89 2.68
CA PHE A 92 7.58 -2.84 1.30
C PHE A 92 8.79 -1.94 1.12
N GLY A 93 8.85 -0.82 1.85
CA GLY A 93 9.95 0.13 1.81
C GLY A 93 11.24 -0.38 2.44
N TRP A 94 11.19 -1.45 3.24
CA TRP A 94 12.36 -1.98 3.95
C TRP A 94 13.47 -2.48 3.00
N SER A 95 13.13 -2.70 1.73
CA SER A 95 14.12 -2.93 0.67
C SER A 95 15.14 -1.80 0.52
N ILE A 96 14.78 -0.55 0.89
CA ILE A 96 15.66 0.62 0.81
C ILE A 96 16.86 0.46 1.76
N PRO A 97 16.70 0.33 3.10
CA PRO A 97 17.80 0.03 4.00
C PRO A 97 18.63 -1.19 3.59
N MET A 98 17.98 -2.27 3.14
CA MET A 98 18.67 -3.48 2.70
C MET A 98 19.52 -3.26 1.44
N ALA A 99 19.08 -2.42 0.50
CA ALA A 99 19.85 -2.09 -0.69
C ALA A 99 21.06 -1.21 -0.35
N PHE A 100 20.88 -0.21 0.52
CA PHE A 100 21.99 0.63 1.01
C PHE A 100 23.05 -0.20 1.74
N SER A 101 22.62 -1.09 2.65
CA SER A 101 23.54 -1.98 3.36
C SER A 101 24.26 -2.95 2.41
N ALA A 102 23.58 -3.47 1.39
CA ALA A 102 24.16 -4.42 0.45
C ALA A 102 25.32 -3.83 -0.37
N VAL A 103 25.25 -2.55 -0.72
CA VAL A 103 26.23 -1.88 -1.60
C VAL A 103 27.30 -1.15 -0.81
N SER A 104 26.92 -0.47 0.27
CA SER A 104 27.77 0.52 0.95
C SER A 104 27.99 0.23 2.43
N GLU A 105 27.46 -0.89 2.94
CA GLU A 105 27.60 -1.35 4.33
C GLU A 105 27.38 -0.26 5.38
N SER A 106 26.53 0.71 5.04
CA SER A 106 26.25 1.88 5.85
C SER A 106 24.80 2.30 5.62
N LEU A 107 24.22 2.94 6.63
CA LEU A 107 22.86 3.47 6.60
C LEU A 107 22.91 4.97 6.86
N PRO A 108 23.39 5.77 5.88
CA PRO A 108 23.46 7.22 6.02
C PRO A 108 22.07 7.82 6.19
N LEU A 109 21.99 9.08 6.64
CA LEU A 109 20.72 9.77 6.82
C LEU A 109 19.84 9.77 5.55
N SER A 110 20.47 9.85 4.37
CA SER A 110 19.77 9.78 3.07
C SER A 110 18.96 8.50 2.89
N CYS A 111 19.45 7.36 3.36
CA CYS A 111 18.73 6.09 3.34
C CYS A 111 17.40 6.19 4.12
N TRP A 112 17.46 6.74 5.34
CA TRP A 112 16.28 6.88 6.19
C TRP A 112 15.30 7.92 5.66
N LEU A 113 15.79 9.00 5.05
CA LEU A 113 14.94 9.99 4.38
C LEU A 113 14.21 9.37 3.18
N MET A 114 14.88 8.56 2.37
CA MET A 114 14.24 7.82 1.27
C MET A 114 13.21 6.82 1.78
N PHE A 115 13.54 6.09 2.86
CA PHE A 115 12.60 5.17 3.50
C PHE A 115 11.34 5.88 4.02
N LEU A 116 11.51 7.02 4.68
CA LEU A 116 10.39 7.84 5.16
C LEU A 116 9.56 8.39 4.00
N ALA A 117 10.19 8.90 2.95
CA ALA A 117 9.50 9.37 1.75
C ALA A 117 8.66 8.26 1.11
N ASN A 118 9.19 7.03 1.04
CA ASN A 118 8.45 5.87 0.54
C ASN A 118 7.22 5.54 1.41
N ILE A 119 7.34 5.59 2.74
CA ILE A 119 6.19 5.37 3.64
C ILE A 119 5.12 6.43 3.40
N LEU A 120 5.51 7.70 3.34
CA LEU A 120 4.57 8.81 3.13
C LEU A 120 3.85 8.68 1.78
N TRP A 121 4.58 8.30 0.73
CA TRP A 121 4.01 8.00 -0.58
C TRP A 121 3.02 6.83 -0.52
N ALA A 122 3.41 5.70 0.08
CA ALA A 122 2.55 4.53 0.21
C ALA A 122 1.25 4.87 0.97
N VAL A 123 1.35 5.64 2.05
CA VAL A 123 0.17 6.09 2.81
C VAL A 123 -0.74 6.95 1.95
N ALA A 124 -0.20 7.92 1.21
CA ALA A 124 -1.02 8.79 0.38
C ALA A 124 -1.69 8.01 -0.77
N TYR A 125 -0.94 7.16 -1.46
CA TYR A 125 -1.42 6.33 -2.57
C TYR A 125 -2.51 5.35 -2.11
N ASP A 126 -2.25 4.59 -1.04
CA ASP A 126 -3.23 3.64 -0.52
C ASP A 126 -4.44 4.34 0.11
N THR A 127 -4.28 5.54 0.64
CA THR A 127 -5.43 6.34 1.11
C THR A 127 -6.31 6.76 -0.05
N GLN A 128 -5.72 7.15 -1.17
CA GLN A 128 -6.47 7.44 -2.39
C GLN A 128 -7.22 6.21 -2.90
N TYR A 129 -6.58 5.04 -2.94
CA TYR A 129 -7.25 3.78 -3.32
C TYR A 129 -8.38 3.40 -2.35
N ALA A 130 -8.15 3.51 -1.04
CA ALA A 130 -9.15 3.17 -0.03
C ALA A 130 -10.38 4.10 -0.05
N MET A 131 -10.28 5.32 -0.59
CA MET A 131 -11.44 6.20 -0.77
C MET A 131 -12.40 5.69 -1.86
N VAL A 132 -11.92 4.90 -2.82
CA VAL A 132 -12.74 4.31 -3.89
C VAL A 132 -13.53 3.10 -3.40
N ASP A 133 -12.96 2.30 -2.51
CA ASP A 133 -13.58 1.07 -1.98
C ASP A 133 -14.42 1.31 -0.70
N ARG A 134 -14.55 2.57 -0.25
CA ARG A 134 -15.20 2.96 1.01
C ARG A 134 -16.66 2.50 1.14
N ASP A 135 -17.44 2.61 0.07
CA ASP A 135 -18.89 2.30 0.10
C ASP A 135 -19.15 0.79 0.23
N ASP A 136 -18.17 -0.04 -0.16
CA ASP A 136 -18.24 -1.50 0.01
C ASP A 136 -17.59 -1.94 1.33
N ASP A 137 -16.50 -1.29 1.78
CA ASP A 137 -15.91 -1.50 3.11
C ASP A 137 -16.91 -1.21 4.25
N LEU A 138 -17.78 -0.20 4.08
CA LEU A 138 -18.86 0.13 5.01
C LEU A 138 -19.91 -0.98 5.16
N LYS A 139 -20.14 -1.78 4.11
CA LYS A 139 -21.10 -2.90 4.15
C LYS A 139 -20.53 -4.15 4.83
N ILE A 140 -19.19 -4.29 4.83
CA ILE A 140 -18.48 -5.50 5.29
C ILE A 140 -17.85 -5.30 6.70
N GLY A 141 -17.84 -4.08 7.22
CA GLY A 141 -17.43 -3.78 8.61
C GLY A 141 -15.91 -3.74 8.84
N ILE A 142 -15.13 -3.50 7.78
CA ILE A 142 -13.66 -3.40 7.86
C ILE A 142 -13.26 -1.99 8.30
N LYS A 143 -12.40 -1.88 9.32
CA LYS A 143 -11.90 -0.59 9.81
C LYS A 143 -10.84 -0.05 8.84
N SER A 144 -11.20 0.97 8.06
CA SER A 144 -10.30 1.67 7.12
C SER A 144 -10.16 3.16 7.47
N THR A 145 -9.05 3.79 7.08
CA THR A 145 -8.79 5.23 7.25
C THR A 145 -9.91 6.10 6.64
N ALA A 146 -10.55 5.59 5.58
CA ALA A 146 -11.68 6.22 4.91
C ALA A 146 -12.96 6.32 5.78
N ILE A 147 -13.08 5.48 6.81
CA ILE A 147 -14.18 5.56 7.80
C ILE A 147 -13.86 6.64 8.83
N LEU A 148 -12.59 6.74 9.26
CA LEU A 148 -12.13 7.74 10.24
C LEU A 148 -12.26 9.18 9.74
N PHE A 149 -12.06 9.43 8.43
CA PHE A 149 -12.23 10.75 7.81
C PHE A 149 -13.62 10.98 7.17
N GLY A 150 -14.56 10.05 7.38
CA GLY A 150 -15.85 10.01 6.70
C GLY A 150 -16.84 11.15 6.98
N GLU A 151 -16.62 11.94 8.03
CA GLU A 151 -17.48 13.09 8.37
C GLU A 151 -17.07 14.40 7.67
N LYS A 152 -15.94 14.43 6.96
CA LYS A 152 -15.51 15.62 6.20
C LYS A 152 -15.45 15.31 4.71
N ARG A 153 -16.62 15.08 4.12
CA ARG A 153 -16.82 14.99 2.66
C ARG A 153 -16.50 16.35 1.99
N PRO A 154 -15.57 16.42 1.02
CA PRO A 154 -15.63 17.42 -0.06
C PRO A 154 -16.72 17.00 -1.07
N PRO A 155 -17.40 17.93 -1.76
CA PRO A 155 -18.54 17.64 -2.62
C PRO A 155 -18.24 16.63 -3.72
N ASP A 156 -19.30 15.94 -4.16
CA ASP A 156 -19.29 14.96 -5.25
C ASP A 156 -18.72 15.54 -6.56
N TYR A 157 -17.52 15.09 -6.97
CA TYR A 157 -16.91 15.57 -8.22
C TYR A 157 -17.50 14.91 -9.48
N ARG A 158 -18.27 13.82 -9.35
CA ARG A 158 -18.98 13.22 -10.50
C ARG A 158 -20.01 14.16 -11.13
N HIS A 159 -20.45 15.19 -10.40
CA HIS A 159 -21.37 16.22 -10.90
C HIS A 159 -20.76 17.62 -10.95
N ALA A 160 -19.48 17.79 -10.59
CA ALA A 160 -18.80 19.09 -10.64
C ALA A 160 -18.25 19.41 -12.03
N ALA A 161 -17.99 18.40 -12.87
CA ALA A 161 -17.65 18.62 -14.27
C ALA A 161 -18.85 19.15 -15.09
N ASP A 162 -20.07 18.74 -14.73
CA ASP A 162 -21.31 19.14 -15.43
C ASP A 162 -21.85 20.51 -14.98
N ARG A 163 -21.37 21.04 -13.85
CA ARG A 163 -21.78 22.34 -13.34
C ARG A 163 -20.54 23.16 -13.08
N GLY A 164 -20.21 24.06 -14.01
CA GLY A 164 -19.13 25.04 -13.91
C GLY A 164 -19.29 26.00 -12.72
N ALA A 165 -19.18 25.46 -11.50
CA ALA A 165 -19.33 26.17 -10.25
C ALA A 165 -17.97 26.20 -9.54
N GLY A 166 -17.44 27.41 -9.39
CA GLY A 166 -16.10 27.70 -8.92
C GLY A 166 -15.70 27.02 -7.61
N LEU A 167 -14.47 26.54 -7.61
CA LEU A 167 -13.73 25.98 -6.48
C LEU A 167 -13.42 27.08 -5.45
N ASN A 168 -14.21 27.23 -4.38
CA ASN A 168 -13.83 28.13 -3.28
C ASN A 168 -14.23 27.72 -1.84
N GLY A 169 -14.89 26.58 -1.64
CA GLY A 169 -15.50 26.28 -0.32
C GLY A 169 -14.78 25.32 0.63
N GLY A 170 -13.99 24.36 0.13
CA GLY A 170 -13.58 23.19 0.94
C GLY A 170 -12.15 23.22 1.52
N GLY A 171 -11.31 24.16 1.11
CA GLY A 171 -9.86 24.09 1.33
C GLY A 171 -9.33 24.53 2.70
N ARG A 172 -10.11 25.25 3.51
CA ARG A 172 -9.54 26.02 4.64
C ARG A 172 -9.34 25.25 5.95
N LEU A 173 -9.84 24.02 6.08
CA LEU A 173 -9.71 23.26 7.34
C LEU A 173 -8.55 22.25 7.35
N ALA A 174 -8.01 21.89 6.19
CA ALA A 174 -6.87 20.95 6.08
C ALA A 174 -5.49 21.65 6.12
N GLU A 175 -5.42 22.97 5.93
CA GLU A 175 -4.17 23.74 5.84
C GLU A 175 -3.46 23.99 7.19
N ARG A 176 -4.06 23.64 8.33
CA ARG A 176 -3.56 24.05 9.66
C ARG A 176 -2.68 23.03 10.39
N THR A 177 -2.34 21.90 9.77
CA THR A 177 -1.39 20.94 10.34
C THR A 177 -0.34 20.59 9.29
N GLY A 178 0.94 20.51 9.66
CA GLY A 178 2.02 20.19 8.72
C GLY A 178 1.80 18.86 7.97
N LEU A 179 1.10 17.91 8.59
CA LEU A 179 0.62 16.68 7.94
C LEU A 179 -0.44 16.94 6.86
N GLY A 180 -1.34 17.91 7.07
CA GLY A 180 -2.39 18.28 6.12
C GLY A 180 -1.83 18.91 4.86
N ILE A 181 -0.78 19.72 4.96
CA ILE A 181 -0.09 20.30 3.78
C ILE A 181 0.59 19.21 2.96
N LEU A 182 1.27 18.26 3.61
CA LEU A 182 1.93 17.15 2.92
C LEU A 182 0.90 16.21 2.26
N LEU A 183 -0.19 15.87 2.94
CA LEU A 183 -1.28 15.07 2.37
C LEU A 183 -1.97 15.79 1.20
N VAL A 184 -2.21 17.10 1.30
CA VAL A 184 -2.78 17.89 0.19
C VAL A 184 -1.79 18.02 -0.97
N ALA A 185 -0.50 18.19 -0.71
CA ALA A 185 0.54 18.25 -1.75
C ALA A 185 0.68 16.93 -2.50
N VAL A 186 0.67 15.80 -1.79
CA VAL A 186 0.73 14.46 -2.41
C VAL A 186 -0.60 14.13 -3.10
N TYR A 187 -1.74 14.52 -2.54
CA TYR A 187 -3.05 14.36 -3.18
C TYR A 187 -3.16 15.17 -4.48
N ARG A 188 -2.69 16.42 -4.48
CA ARG A 188 -2.65 17.28 -5.68
C ARG A 188 -1.63 16.76 -6.70
N GLY A 189 -0.46 16.28 -6.27
CA GLY A 189 0.54 15.69 -7.15
C GLY A 189 0.05 14.41 -7.84
N GLY A 190 -0.61 13.51 -7.11
CA GLY A 190 -1.20 12.29 -7.66
C GLY A 190 -2.36 12.55 -8.63
N ALA A 191 -3.19 13.57 -8.36
CA ALA A 191 -4.28 13.96 -9.25
C ALA A 191 -3.78 14.53 -10.59
N VAL A 192 -2.64 15.24 -10.60
CA VAL A 192 -2.01 15.74 -11.83
C VAL A 192 -1.42 14.59 -12.67
N PHE A 193 -0.88 13.56 -12.03
CA PHE A 193 -0.32 12.40 -12.74
C PHE A 193 -1.40 11.56 -13.44
N LEU A 194 -2.56 11.37 -12.80
CA LEU A 194 -3.70 10.66 -13.41
C LEU A 194 -4.38 11.46 -14.53
N ALA A 195 -4.35 12.80 -14.47
CA ALA A 195 -4.82 13.63 -15.57
C ALA A 195 -3.90 13.51 -16.81
N ALA A 196 -2.60 13.31 -16.61
CA ALA A 196 -1.64 13.10 -17.69
C ALA A 196 -1.75 11.69 -18.33
N GLU A 197 -2.11 10.66 -17.56
CA GLU A 197 -2.30 9.30 -18.08
C GLU A 197 -3.59 9.15 -18.89
N ALA A 198 -4.62 9.96 -18.59
CA ALA A 198 -5.92 9.93 -19.29
C ALA A 198 -5.89 10.57 -20.69
N ASP A 199 -4.83 11.30 -21.04
CA ASP A 199 -4.65 11.99 -22.32
C ASP A 199 -3.86 11.20 -23.38
N PHE A 200 -3.54 9.92 -23.13
CA PHE A 200 -2.92 9.06 -24.15
C PHE A 200 -3.99 8.31 -24.96
N PRO A 201 -4.17 8.63 -26.26
CA PRO A 201 -5.07 7.87 -27.13
C PRO A 201 -4.49 6.47 -27.37
N SER A 202 -5.37 5.47 -27.25
CA SER A 202 -5.12 4.04 -27.53
C SER A 202 -4.73 3.75 -28.97
#